data_AF-A0A2E0F7T3-F1
#
_entry.id   AF-A0A2E0F7T3-F1
#
_cell.length_a   1.000
_cell.length_b   1.000
_cell.length_c   1.000
_cell.angle_alpha   90.00
_cell.angle_beta   90.00
_cell.angle_gamma   90.00
#
_symmetry.space_group_name_H-M   'P 1'
#
loop_
_entity.id
_entity.type
_entity.pdbx_description
1 polymer ?
#
loop_
_entity_poly.entity_id
_entity_poly.type
_entity_poly.pdbx_seq_one_letter_code
_entity_poly.pdbx_strand_id
1 'polypeptide(L)'
;MISKYFEKYCSFYLSKYWVNQKKFENILKSKITKDFFQKKISFEEKESYLNEIEIVLDFYSEQGFFDEEKLIQIKIDNLRQRGFSFKKMRMYLKKNFFNENLINEQLHLLENKDEIQNELIKKYLSKSGLYREIEININKKEYIQKILRKLFQQGFEYNECIKYLKETYNLHDYN
;
A
#
# COMPACT_ATOMS: atom_id res chain seq x y z
N MET A 1 7.93 23.56 -21.67
CA MET A 1 7.03 24.45 -20.90
C MET A 1 5.67 23.78 -20.85
N ILE A 2 5.08 23.61 -19.67
CA ILE A 2 3.76 22.98 -19.51
C ILE A 2 2.64 24.01 -19.74
N SER A 3 1.48 23.55 -20.20
CA SER A 3 0.32 24.38 -20.49
C SER A 3 -0.33 24.87 -19.19
N LYS A 4 -1.03 26.01 -19.30
CA LYS A 4 -1.79 26.59 -18.17
C LYS A 4 -2.85 25.63 -17.62
N TYR A 5 -3.35 24.72 -18.46
CA TYR A 5 -4.29 23.67 -18.05
C TYR A 5 -3.68 22.78 -16.95
N PHE A 6 -2.42 22.36 -17.13
CA PHE A 6 -1.70 21.55 -16.16
C PHE A 6 -1.08 22.37 -15.03
N GLU A 7 -0.50 23.53 -15.32
CA GLU A 7 0.28 24.33 -14.37
C GLU A 7 -0.44 24.52 -13.02
N LYS A 8 -1.68 25.05 -13.05
CA LYS A 8 -2.46 25.31 -11.83
C LYS A 8 -2.87 24.02 -11.11
N TYR A 9 -3.30 23.01 -11.86
CA TYR A 9 -3.79 21.76 -11.27
C TYR A 9 -2.65 20.95 -10.63
N CYS A 10 -1.55 20.79 -11.36
CA CYS A 10 -0.42 19.99 -10.92
C CYS A 10 0.26 20.65 -9.72
N SER A 11 0.50 21.96 -9.76
CA SER A 11 1.06 22.70 -8.63
C SER A 11 0.21 22.53 -7.36
N PHE A 12 -1.12 22.69 -7.48
CA PHE A 12 -2.02 22.47 -6.36
C PHE A 12 -2.00 21.01 -5.87
N TYR A 13 -2.06 20.04 -6.78
CA TYR A 13 -2.14 18.63 -6.42
C TYR A 13 -0.86 18.17 -5.70
N LEU A 14 0.30 18.45 -6.28
CA LEU A 14 1.60 18.03 -5.75
C LEU A 14 1.99 18.80 -4.48
N SER A 15 1.44 20.00 -4.25
CA SER A 15 1.58 20.70 -2.95
C SER A 15 0.88 20.00 -1.79
N LYS A 16 -0.08 19.10 -2.06
CA LYS A 16 -0.91 18.44 -1.04
C LYS A 16 -0.68 16.94 -0.93
N TYR A 17 -0.33 16.30 -2.04
CA TYR A 17 -0.27 14.86 -2.14
C TYR A 17 1.09 14.41 -2.65
N TRP A 18 1.73 13.53 -1.88
CA TRP A 18 2.92 12.83 -2.34
C TRP A 18 2.53 11.49 -2.97
N VAL A 19 2.82 11.35 -4.26
CA VAL A 19 2.44 10.21 -5.11
C VAL A 19 3.63 9.80 -5.97
N ASN A 20 3.67 8.53 -6.42
CA ASN A 20 4.62 8.12 -7.46
C ASN A 20 4.20 8.67 -8.82
N GLN A 21 5.16 8.74 -9.75
CA GLN A 21 4.97 9.29 -11.09
C GLN A 21 3.85 8.58 -11.86
N LYS A 22 3.79 7.23 -11.79
CA LYS A 22 2.77 6.45 -12.52
C LYS A 22 1.35 6.72 -12.01
N LYS A 23 1.20 6.87 -10.70
CA LYS A 23 -0.07 7.25 -10.08
C LYS A 23 -0.47 8.66 -10.51
N PHE A 24 0.47 9.58 -10.55
CA PHE A 24 0.23 10.96 -11.00
C PHE A 24 -0.20 11.02 -12.47
N GLU A 25 0.46 10.27 -13.36
CA GLU A 25 0.04 10.10 -14.76
C GLU A 25 -1.43 9.68 -14.86
N ASN A 26 -1.83 8.65 -14.10
CA ASN A 26 -3.20 8.15 -14.10
C ASN A 26 -4.20 9.20 -13.55
N ILE A 27 -3.78 10.04 -12.60
CA ILE A 27 -4.60 11.15 -12.09
C ILE A 27 -4.81 12.20 -13.19
N LEU A 28 -3.77 12.55 -13.94
CA LEU A 28 -3.88 13.49 -15.06
C LEU A 28 -4.80 12.95 -16.16
N LYS A 29 -4.62 11.70 -16.57
CA LYS A 29 -5.52 11.02 -17.52
C LYS A 29 -6.98 11.02 -17.06
N SER A 30 -7.21 10.74 -15.78
CA SER A 30 -8.56 10.75 -15.18
C SER A 30 -9.18 12.14 -15.16
N LYS A 31 -8.38 13.18 -14.85
CA LYS A 31 -8.81 14.58 -14.87
C LYS A 31 -9.24 15.00 -16.26
N ILE A 32 -8.41 14.77 -17.27
CA ILE A 32 -8.72 15.13 -18.68
C ILE A 32 -10.00 14.44 -19.11
N THR A 33 -10.11 13.13 -18.87
CA THR A 33 -11.30 12.34 -19.19
C THR A 33 -12.54 12.91 -18.52
N LYS A 34 -12.46 13.27 -17.24
CA LYS A 34 -13.57 13.88 -16.50
C LYS A 34 -13.96 15.24 -17.08
N ASP A 35 -12.99 16.11 -17.37
CA ASP A 35 -13.27 17.44 -17.91
C ASP A 35 -13.88 17.36 -19.32
N PHE A 36 -13.45 16.39 -20.14
CA PHE A 36 -14.06 16.11 -21.44
C PHE A 36 -15.52 15.66 -21.31
N PHE A 37 -15.82 14.68 -20.44
CA PHE A 37 -17.21 14.25 -20.21
C PHE A 37 -18.10 15.36 -19.64
N GLN A 38 -17.51 16.29 -18.90
CA GLN A 38 -18.18 17.49 -18.39
C GLN A 38 -18.28 18.62 -19.43
N LYS A 39 -17.86 18.38 -20.68
CA LYS A 39 -17.86 19.35 -21.79
C LYS A 39 -17.09 20.63 -21.48
N LYS A 40 -16.08 20.55 -20.62
CA LYS A 40 -15.20 21.69 -20.26
C LYS A 40 -14.07 21.90 -21.27
N ILE A 41 -13.74 20.85 -22.01
CA ILE A 41 -12.70 20.82 -23.04
C ILE A 41 -13.23 20.11 -24.28
N SER A 42 -12.74 20.46 -25.45
CA SER A 42 -13.05 19.81 -26.72
C SER A 42 -12.35 18.45 -26.87
N PHE A 43 -12.67 17.74 -27.95
CA PHE A 43 -11.97 16.50 -28.28
C PHE A 43 -10.50 16.77 -28.67
N GLU A 44 -10.25 17.81 -29.46
CA GLU A 44 -8.92 18.24 -29.88
C GLU A 44 -8.05 18.65 -28.68
N GLU A 45 -8.65 19.38 -27.73
CA GLU A 45 -7.98 19.73 -26.47
C GLU A 45 -7.64 18.49 -25.64
N LYS A 46 -8.56 17.53 -25.54
CA LYS A 46 -8.30 16.27 -24.84
C LYS A 46 -7.09 15.53 -25.42
N GLU A 47 -7.03 15.37 -26.74
CA GLU A 47 -5.92 14.67 -27.40
C GLU A 47 -4.60 15.42 -27.19
N SER A 48 -4.62 16.75 -27.32
CA SER A 48 -3.47 17.61 -27.03
C SER A 48 -2.96 17.42 -25.59
N TYR A 49 -3.85 17.50 -24.59
CA TYR A 49 -3.48 17.34 -23.20
C TYR A 49 -2.99 15.94 -22.86
N LEU A 50 -3.53 14.89 -23.50
CA LEU A 50 -3.04 13.52 -23.29
C LEU A 50 -1.61 13.36 -23.80
N ASN A 51 -1.28 13.95 -24.96
CA ASN A 51 0.07 13.92 -25.53
C ASN A 51 1.07 14.75 -24.71
N GLU A 52 0.60 15.81 -24.04
CA GLU A 52 1.45 16.66 -23.19
C GLU A 52 1.82 16.00 -21.85
N ILE A 53 1.13 14.93 -21.42
CA ILE A 53 1.36 14.31 -20.11
C ILE A 53 2.82 13.94 -19.88
N GLU A 54 3.52 13.38 -20.88
CA GLU A 54 4.93 12.98 -20.73
C GLU A 54 5.81 14.18 -20.37
N ILE A 55 5.65 15.30 -21.10
CA ILE A 55 6.35 16.57 -20.84
C ILE A 55 6.05 17.09 -19.43
N VAL A 56 4.79 16.94 -18.97
CA VAL A 56 4.39 17.35 -17.62
C VAL A 56 5.06 16.48 -16.56
N LEU A 57 5.12 15.17 -16.76
CA LEU A 57 5.77 14.25 -15.82
C LEU A 57 7.27 14.55 -15.73
N ASP A 58 7.95 14.74 -16.86
CA ASP A 58 9.38 15.06 -16.89
C ASP A 58 9.67 16.38 -16.17
N PHE A 59 8.87 17.42 -16.43
CA PHE A 59 9.00 18.71 -15.75
C PHE A 59 8.94 18.57 -14.22
N TYR A 60 7.97 17.83 -13.66
CA TYR A 60 7.89 17.65 -12.21
C TYR A 60 8.92 16.66 -11.67
N SER A 61 9.38 15.71 -12.49
CA SER A 61 10.46 14.79 -12.14
C SER A 61 11.79 15.52 -11.95
N GLU A 62 12.15 16.41 -12.89
CA GLU A 62 13.36 17.26 -12.83
C GLU A 62 13.36 18.19 -11.62
N GLN A 63 12.18 18.60 -11.14
CA GLN A 63 12.00 19.41 -9.93
C GLN A 63 12.03 18.57 -8.64
N GLY A 64 12.19 17.24 -8.73
CA GLY A 64 12.35 16.35 -7.59
C GLY A 64 11.04 15.96 -6.88
N PHE A 65 9.88 16.08 -7.53
CA PHE A 65 8.60 15.73 -6.91
C PHE A 65 8.37 14.22 -6.75
N PHE A 66 9.13 13.39 -7.47
CA PHE A 66 8.92 11.92 -7.50
C PHE A 66 10.12 11.16 -6.91
N ASP A 67 10.20 11.15 -5.58
CA ASP A 67 11.04 10.21 -4.84
C ASP A 67 10.23 8.97 -4.46
N GLU A 68 10.19 8.00 -5.38
CA GLU A 68 9.37 6.80 -5.23
C GLU A 68 9.90 5.85 -4.15
N GLU A 69 11.22 5.71 -4.03
CA GLU A 69 11.85 4.83 -3.04
C GLU A 69 11.51 5.28 -1.62
N LYS A 70 11.71 6.57 -1.30
CA LYS A 70 11.38 7.12 0.01
C LYS A 70 9.87 7.04 0.29
N LEU A 71 9.04 7.26 -0.73
CA LEU A 71 7.60 7.12 -0.58
C LEU A 71 7.20 5.67 -0.28
N ILE A 72 7.80 4.67 -0.94
CA ILE A 72 7.59 3.24 -0.65
C ILE A 72 7.96 2.95 0.80
N GLN A 73 9.12 3.42 1.27
CA GLN A 73 9.58 3.21 2.64
C GLN A 73 8.56 3.72 3.66
N ILE A 74 8.10 4.97 3.51
CA ILE A 74 7.09 5.58 4.38
C ILE A 74 5.77 4.81 4.33
N LYS A 75 5.34 4.34 3.14
CA LYS A 75 4.12 3.54 3.01
C LYS A 75 4.26 2.19 3.71
N ILE A 76 5.40 1.51 3.54
CA ILE A 76 5.69 0.25 4.21
C ILE A 76 5.63 0.43 5.73
N ASP A 77 6.29 1.45 6.28
CA ASP A 77 6.28 1.69 7.73
C ASP A 77 4.87 1.95 8.27
N ASN A 78 4.05 2.73 7.56
CA ASN A 78 2.65 2.94 7.92
C ASN A 78 1.84 1.63 7.88
N LEU A 79 2.07 0.76 6.90
CA LEU A 79 1.37 -0.52 6.78
C LEU A 79 1.83 -1.51 7.87
N ARG A 80 3.12 -1.50 8.21
CA ARG A 80 3.69 -2.26 9.34
C ARG A 80 3.06 -1.83 10.66
N GLN A 81 2.92 -0.54 10.89
CA GLN A 81 2.25 -0.02 12.10
C GLN A 81 0.79 -0.48 12.23
N ARG A 82 0.15 -0.81 11.11
CA ARG A 82 -1.21 -1.39 11.05
C ARG A 82 -1.24 -2.92 11.15
N GLY A 83 -0.09 -3.59 11.21
CA GLY A 83 0.01 -5.05 11.25
C GLY A 83 -0.35 -5.72 9.93
N PHE A 84 -0.06 -5.09 8.79
CA PHE A 84 -0.26 -5.77 7.50
C PHE A 84 0.82 -6.84 7.32
N SER A 85 0.51 -7.97 6.67
CA SER A 85 1.55 -8.92 6.24
C SER A 85 2.34 -8.37 5.06
N PHE A 86 3.55 -8.88 4.82
CA PHE A 86 4.35 -8.49 3.65
C PHE A 86 3.62 -8.74 2.32
N LYS A 87 2.91 -9.87 2.19
CA LYS A 87 2.06 -10.17 1.03
C LYS A 87 1.02 -9.07 0.80
N LYS A 88 0.35 -8.63 1.87
CA LYS A 88 -0.65 -7.56 1.79
C LYS A 88 -0.04 -6.19 1.53
N MET A 89 1.14 -5.90 2.08
CA MET A 89 1.89 -4.68 1.75
C MET A 89 2.23 -4.64 0.27
N ARG A 90 2.78 -5.73 -0.28
CA ARG A 90 3.11 -5.87 -1.71
C ARG A 90 1.88 -5.63 -2.58
N MET A 91 0.76 -6.29 -2.27
CA MET A 91 -0.50 -6.08 -2.99
C MET A 91 -0.99 -4.63 -2.92
N TYR A 92 -0.91 -3.99 -1.75
CA TYR A 92 -1.33 -2.60 -1.57
C TYR A 92 -0.46 -1.65 -2.41
N LEU A 93 0.86 -1.82 -2.40
CA LEU A 93 1.79 -0.98 -3.17
C LEU A 93 1.60 -1.18 -4.68
N LYS A 94 1.51 -2.43 -5.15
CA LYS A 94 1.21 -2.73 -6.56
C LYS A 94 -0.09 -2.08 -7.04
N LYS A 95 -1.16 -2.16 -6.23
CA LYS A 95 -2.45 -1.51 -6.54
C LYS A 95 -2.33 0.02 -6.64
N ASN A 96 -1.32 0.62 -6.02
CA ASN A 96 -1.02 2.04 -6.09
C ASN A 96 0.05 2.39 -7.15
N PHE A 97 0.31 1.48 -8.09
CA PHE A 97 1.20 1.67 -9.24
C PHE A 97 2.66 1.92 -8.88
N PHE A 98 3.09 1.43 -7.72
CA PHE A 98 4.50 1.50 -7.35
C PHE A 98 5.33 0.49 -8.17
N ASN A 99 6.59 0.83 -8.45
CA ASN A 99 7.54 -0.03 -9.14
C ASN A 99 7.74 -1.37 -8.40
N GLU A 100 7.55 -2.49 -9.10
CA GLU A 100 7.62 -3.82 -8.49
C GLU A 100 9.01 -4.19 -7.96
N ASN A 101 10.08 -3.79 -8.65
CA ASN A 101 11.44 -4.09 -8.24
C ASN A 101 11.76 -3.33 -6.93
N LEU A 102 11.44 -2.05 -6.86
CA LEU A 102 11.62 -1.24 -5.64
C LEU A 102 10.81 -1.78 -4.46
N ILE A 103 9.57 -2.24 -4.70
CA ILE A 103 8.76 -2.90 -3.66
C ILE A 103 9.47 -4.14 -3.14
N ASN A 104 9.96 -4.99 -4.03
CA ASN A 104 10.58 -6.26 -3.67
C ASN A 104 11.89 -6.04 -2.91
N GLU A 105 12.75 -5.11 -3.37
CA GLU A 105 13.99 -4.73 -2.70
C GLU A 105 13.72 -4.24 -1.27
N GLN A 106 12.80 -3.29 -1.09
CA GLN A 106 12.49 -2.71 0.22
C GLN A 106 11.85 -3.71 1.17
N LEU A 107 10.98 -4.60 0.69
CA LEU A 107 10.39 -5.66 1.53
C LEU A 107 11.43 -6.73 1.91
N HIS A 108 12.31 -7.11 1.00
CA HIS A 108 13.35 -8.11 1.27
C HIS A 108 14.34 -7.63 2.35
N LEU A 109 14.68 -6.34 2.38
CA LEU A 109 15.49 -5.73 3.44
C LEU A 109 14.85 -5.87 4.84
N LEU A 110 13.53 -6.01 4.92
CA LEU A 110 12.80 -6.21 6.16
C LEU A 110 12.64 -7.69 6.51
N GLU A 111 12.40 -8.55 5.53
CA GLU A 111 12.22 -9.99 5.73
C GLU A 111 13.43 -10.65 6.39
N ASN A 112 14.65 -10.14 6.14
CA ASN A 112 15.89 -10.62 6.77
C ASN A 112 16.02 -10.32 8.28
N LYS A 113 14.96 -9.86 8.93
CA LYS A 113 14.93 -9.61 10.38
C LYS A 113 13.99 -10.63 11.02
N ASP A 114 14.58 -11.61 11.70
CA ASP A 114 13.95 -12.85 12.18
C ASP A 114 12.66 -12.67 13.01
N GLU A 115 12.40 -11.47 13.57
CA GLU A 115 11.27 -11.21 14.47
C GLU A 115 10.11 -10.42 13.83
N ILE A 116 10.26 -9.89 12.62
CA ILE A 116 9.27 -8.94 12.08
C ILE A 116 7.90 -9.59 11.84
N GLN A 117 7.84 -10.85 11.42
CA GLN A 117 6.54 -11.51 11.19
C GLN A 117 5.71 -11.60 12.47
N ASN A 118 6.34 -11.97 13.58
CA ASN A 118 5.69 -12.04 14.89
C ASN A 118 5.21 -10.65 15.34
N GLU A 119 6.00 -9.60 15.11
CA GLU A 119 5.59 -8.22 15.39
C GLU A 119 4.34 -7.81 14.58
N LEU A 120 4.28 -8.18 13.30
CA LEU A 120 3.17 -7.84 12.42
C LEU A 120 1.89 -8.56 12.84
N ILE A 121 1.98 -9.85 13.15
CA ILE A 121 0.85 -10.63 13.69
C ILE A 121 0.36 -10.01 15.01
N LYS A 122 1.26 -9.72 15.95
CA LYS A 122 0.93 -9.08 17.23
C LYS A 122 0.23 -7.73 17.03
N LYS A 123 0.78 -6.86 16.17
CA LYS A 123 0.18 -5.56 15.85
C LYS A 123 -1.21 -5.71 15.26
N TYR A 124 -1.40 -6.65 14.33
CA TYR A 124 -2.71 -6.92 13.75
C TYR A 124 -3.73 -7.32 14.83
N LEU A 125 -3.42 -8.35 15.62
CA LEU A 125 -4.32 -8.87 16.66
C LEU A 125 -4.69 -7.80 17.68
N SER A 126 -3.73 -6.95 18.05
CA SER A 126 -3.95 -5.79 18.94
C SER A 126 -4.90 -4.79 18.31
N LYS A 127 -4.64 -4.34 17.08
CA LYS A 127 -5.46 -3.34 16.37
C LYS A 127 -6.85 -3.83 16.01
N SER A 128 -7.02 -5.13 15.79
CA SER A 128 -8.32 -5.74 15.50
C SER A 128 -9.11 -6.11 16.75
N GLY A 129 -8.57 -5.88 17.96
CA GLY A 129 -9.21 -6.25 19.22
C GLY A 129 -9.26 -7.77 19.49
N LEU A 130 -8.61 -8.58 18.65
CA LEU A 130 -8.63 -10.05 18.75
C LEU A 130 -7.81 -10.57 19.91
N TYR A 131 -6.84 -9.78 20.39
CA TYR A 131 -5.99 -10.15 21.51
C TYR A 131 -6.81 -10.54 22.77
N ARG A 132 -7.85 -9.76 23.09
CA ARG A 132 -8.75 -10.05 24.21
C ARG A 132 -9.62 -11.28 23.97
N GLU A 133 -10.02 -11.52 22.73
CA GLU A 133 -10.81 -12.71 22.38
C GLU A 133 -9.98 -13.99 22.56
N ILE A 134 -8.67 -13.93 22.29
CA ILE A 134 -7.73 -15.05 22.46
C ILE A 134 -7.59 -15.40 23.93
N GLU A 135 -7.27 -14.44 24.80
CA GLU A 135 -7.06 -14.68 26.23
C GLU A 135 -8.29 -15.33 26.89
N ILE A 136 -9.50 -14.91 26.50
CA ILE A 136 -10.75 -15.42 27.09
C ILE A 136 -11.13 -16.82 26.55
N ASN A 137 -10.80 -17.13 25.29
CA ASN A 137 -11.29 -18.35 24.61
C ASN A 137 -10.16 -19.28 24.14
N ILE A 138 -8.97 -19.18 24.74
CA ILE A 138 -7.75 -19.88 24.35
C ILE A 138 -7.92 -21.41 24.19
N ASN A 139 -8.79 -22.01 25.02
CA ASN A 139 -9.07 -23.45 25.03
C ASN A 139 -10.12 -23.89 24.00
N LYS A 140 -10.70 -22.98 23.21
CA LYS A 140 -11.75 -23.29 22.22
C LYS A 140 -11.17 -23.34 20.81
N LYS A 141 -11.03 -24.55 20.27
CA LYS A 141 -10.54 -24.82 18.90
C LYS A 141 -11.24 -23.96 17.83
N GLU A 142 -12.55 -23.81 17.92
CA GLU A 142 -13.33 -23.02 16.95
C GLU A 142 -12.91 -21.54 16.90
N TYR A 143 -12.53 -20.97 18.05
CA TYR A 143 -12.07 -19.58 18.14
C TYR A 143 -10.69 -19.42 17.51
N ILE A 144 -9.77 -20.32 17.78
CA ILE A 144 -8.44 -20.31 17.16
C ILE A 144 -8.55 -20.45 15.63
N GLN A 145 -9.43 -21.33 15.12
CA GLN A 145 -9.69 -21.40 13.67
C GLN A 145 -10.23 -20.09 13.10
N LYS A 146 -11.13 -19.40 13.81
CA LYS A 146 -11.66 -18.09 13.40
C LYS A 146 -10.55 -17.04 13.34
N ILE A 147 -9.61 -17.03 14.29
CA ILE A 147 -8.47 -16.11 14.30
C ILE A 147 -7.53 -16.41 13.13
N LEU A 148 -7.19 -17.68 12.90
CA LEU A 148 -6.37 -18.11 11.77
C LEU A 148 -7.00 -17.67 10.44
N ARG A 149 -8.31 -17.85 10.25
CA ARG A 149 -9.03 -17.35 9.07
C ARG A 149 -8.86 -15.84 8.89
N LYS A 150 -8.98 -15.06 9.98
CA LYS A 150 -8.77 -13.61 9.93
C LYS A 150 -7.33 -13.25 9.57
N LEU A 151 -6.33 -13.96 10.08
CA LEU A 151 -4.92 -13.77 9.74
C LEU A 151 -4.65 -14.11 8.25
N PHE A 152 -5.21 -15.20 7.73
CA PHE A 152 -5.05 -15.57 6.31
C PHE A 152 -5.71 -14.58 5.36
N GLN A 153 -6.85 -14.00 5.75
CA GLN A 153 -7.44 -12.87 5.00
C GLN A 153 -6.56 -11.63 4.98
N GLN A 154 -5.65 -11.47 5.95
CA GLN A 154 -4.61 -10.44 5.91
C GLN A 154 -3.37 -10.87 5.13
N GLY A 155 -3.31 -12.11 4.64
CA GLY A 155 -2.20 -12.63 3.85
C GLY A 155 -1.00 -13.07 4.68
N PHE A 156 -1.18 -13.44 5.95
CA PHE A 156 -0.15 -14.14 6.72
C PHE A 156 -0.10 -15.62 6.35
N GLU A 157 1.07 -16.23 6.44
CA GLU A 157 1.25 -17.65 6.11
C GLU A 157 0.82 -18.56 7.28
N TYR A 158 0.30 -19.74 6.95
CA TYR A 158 -0.26 -20.69 7.94
C TYR A 158 0.75 -21.07 9.02
N ASN A 159 1.92 -21.51 8.60
CA ASN A 159 2.95 -22.02 9.50
C ASN A 159 3.45 -20.93 10.47
N GLU A 160 3.61 -19.70 9.99
CA GLU A 160 4.01 -18.55 10.82
C GLU A 160 2.94 -18.23 11.87
N CYS A 161 1.67 -18.21 11.47
CA CYS A 161 0.57 -17.94 12.39
C CYS A 161 0.46 -19.01 13.48
N ILE A 162 0.56 -20.28 13.11
CA ILE A 162 0.51 -21.40 14.07
C ILE A 162 1.70 -21.34 15.02
N LYS A 163 2.92 -21.15 14.50
CA LYS A 163 4.13 -21.01 15.31
C LYS A 163 3.95 -19.88 16.34
N TYR A 164 3.58 -18.69 15.90
CA TYR A 164 3.33 -17.54 16.77
C TYR A 164 2.29 -17.85 17.85
N LEU A 165 1.14 -18.43 17.48
CA LEU A 165 0.08 -18.72 18.43
C LEU A 165 0.48 -19.80 19.44
N LYS A 166 1.23 -20.83 19.02
CA LYS A 166 1.76 -21.87 19.92
C LYS A 166 2.75 -21.29 20.92
N GLU A 167 3.71 -20.50 20.45
CA GLU A 167 4.77 -19.90 21.29
C GLU A 167 4.20 -18.85 22.25
N THR A 168 3.22 -18.06 21.82
CA THR A 168 2.67 -16.94 22.63
C THR A 168 1.60 -17.41 23.61
N TYR A 169 0.85 -18.47 23.28
CA TYR A 169 -0.36 -18.87 24.00
C TYR A 169 -0.36 -20.34 24.47
N ASN A 170 0.79 -21.04 24.39
CA ASN A 170 0.94 -22.44 24.85
C ASN A 170 -0.15 -23.39 24.31
N LEU A 171 -0.51 -23.24 23.02
CA LEU A 171 -1.49 -24.11 22.37
C LEU A 171 -0.85 -25.48 22.06
N HIS A 172 -1.03 -26.46 22.94
CA HIS A 172 -0.38 -27.77 22.81
C HIS A 172 -1.10 -28.74 21.83
N ASP A 173 -2.35 -28.48 21.43
CA ASP A 173 -3.20 -29.48 20.74
C ASP A 173 -3.51 -29.22 19.25
N TYR A 174 -2.76 -28.34 18.57
CA TYR A 174 -2.91 -28.13 17.12
C TYR A 174 -1.90 -28.95 16.33
N ASN A 175 -2.26 -30.19 16.00
CA ASN A 175 -1.66 -31.00 14.93
C ASN A 175 -2.55 -30.97 13.68
#